data_AF-A0A419JC77-F1
#
_entry.id   AF-A0A419JC77-F1
#
_cell.length_a   1.000
_cell.length_b   1.000
_cell.length_c   1.000
_cell.angle_alpha   90.00
_cell.angle_beta   90.00
_cell.angle_gamma   90.00
#
_symmetry.space_group_name_H-M   'P 1'
#
loop_
_entity.id
_entity.type
_entity.pdbx_description
1 polymer ?
#
loop_
_entity_poly.entity_id
_entity_poly.type
_entity_poly.pdbx_seq_one_letter_code
_entity_poly.pdbx_strand_id
1 'polypeptide(L)' 'MSLEDYVKDKLWSVLVETVHALPMYPHHKGYVREVVLHEKPDIKPNELAARLGMPLGEALVILYELKNQIT' A
#
# COMPACT_ATOMS: atom_id res chain seq x y z
N MET A 1 1.72 -14.98 -3.56
CA MET A 1 2.90 -14.21 -3.17
C MET A 1 2.60 -13.50 -1.87
N SER A 2 3.51 -13.56 -0.91
CA SER A 2 3.42 -12.73 0.29
C SER A 2 3.93 -11.32 -0.01
N LEU A 3 3.68 -10.37 0.90
CA LEU A 3 4.22 -9.02 0.78
C LEU A 3 5.77 -9.05 0.74
N GLU A 4 6.38 -9.96 1.51
CA GLU A 4 7.83 -10.12 1.55
C GLU A 4 8.43 -10.59 0.22
N ASP A 5 7.66 -11.31 -0.62
CA ASP A 5 8.12 -11.71 -1.96
C ASP A 5 8.28 -10.48 -2.87
N TYR A 6 7.37 -9.52 -2.79
CA TYR A 6 7.42 -8.30 -3.61
C TYR A 6 8.58 -7.38 -3.21
N VAL A 7 8.84 -7.25 -1.91
CA VAL A 7 9.90 -6.36 -1.39
C VAL A 7 11.30 -6.83 -1.82
N LYS A 8 11.47 -8.13 -2.06
CA LYS A 8 12.73 -8.72 -2.55
C LYS A 8 12.92 -8.55 -4.07
N ASP A 9 11.88 -8.15 -4.79
CA ASP A 9 11.97 -7.93 -6.23
C ASP A 9 12.82 -6.68 -6.53
N LYS A 10 13.64 -6.75 -7.58
CA LYS A 10 14.50 -5.64 -8.01
C LYS A 10 13.69 -4.40 -8.44
N LEU A 11 12.44 -4.59 -8.84
CA LEU A 11 11.54 -3.54 -9.26
C LEU A 11 10.79 -2.90 -8.09
N TRP A 12 10.97 -3.38 -6.85
CA TRP A 12 10.29 -2.83 -5.68
C TRP A 12 10.55 -1.33 -5.50
N SER A 13 11.81 -0.90 -5.63
CA SER A 13 12.16 0.52 -5.51
C SER A 13 11.49 1.38 -6.58
N VAL A 14 11.42 0.88 -7.83
CA VAL A 14 10.73 1.55 -8.94
C VAL A 14 9.23 1.65 -8.66
N LEU A 15 8.63 0.61 -8.09
CA LEU A 15 7.23 0.63 -7.68
C LEU A 15 6.97 1.69 -6.60
N VAL A 16 7.80 1.72 -5.54
CA VAL A 16 7.69 2.70 -4.46
C VAL A 16 7.81 4.12 -5.02
N GLU A 17 8.83 4.39 -5.83
CA GLU A 17 9.03 5.68 -6.51
C GLU A 17 7.79 6.07 -7.33
N THR A 18 7.28 5.15 -8.14
CA THR A 18 6.10 5.37 -8.99
C THR A 18 4.86 5.69 -8.16
N VAL A 19 4.65 4.97 -7.05
CA VAL A 19 3.50 5.18 -6.16
C VAL A 19 3.60 6.51 -5.41
N HIS A 20 4.79 6.89 -4.93
CA HIS A 20 5.00 8.18 -4.27
C HIS A 20 4.76 9.38 -5.21
N ALA A 21 4.93 9.19 -6.52
CA ALA A 21 4.61 10.21 -7.52
C ALA A 21 3.10 10.38 -7.77
N LEU A 22 2.23 9.49 -7.27
CA LEU A 22 0.78 9.60 -7.43
C LEU A 22 0.22 10.72 -6.54
N PRO A 23 -0.52 11.70 -7.09
CA PRO A 23 -1.05 12.83 -6.30
C PRO A 23 -1.93 12.41 -5.12
N MET A 24 -2.68 11.32 -5.26
CA MET A 24 -3.60 10.82 -4.22
C MET A 24 -2.92 9.94 -3.17
N TYR A 25 -1.65 9.57 -3.35
CA TYR A 25 -0.96 8.63 -2.47
C TYR A 25 -0.98 9.03 -0.99
N PRO A 26 -0.65 10.28 -0.59
CA PRO A 26 -0.67 10.66 0.81
C PRO A 26 -2.06 10.57 1.43
N HIS A 27 -3.10 10.91 0.66
CA HIS A 27 -4.50 10.85 1.09
C HIS A 27 -4.98 9.41 1.27
N HIS A 28 -4.66 8.54 0.31
CA HIS A 28 -4.96 7.12 0.40
C HIS A 28 -4.23 6.48 1.59
N LYS A 29 -2.92 6.71 1.76
CA LYS A 29 -2.14 6.20 2.90
C LYS A 29 -2.73 6.65 4.24
N GLY A 30 -3.10 7.93 4.34
CA GLY A 30 -3.78 8.48 5.52
C GLY A 30 -5.10 7.81 5.81
N TYR A 31 -6.00 7.72 4.83
CA TYR A 31 -7.30 7.06 4.99
C TYR A 31 -7.16 5.58 5.39
N VAL A 32 -6.19 4.87 4.81
CA VAL A 32 -5.94 3.48 5.15
C VAL A 32 -5.49 3.33 6.60
N ARG A 33 -4.58 4.20 7.07
CA ARG A 33 -4.12 4.21 8.47
C ARG A 33 -5.26 4.47 9.44
N GLU A 34 -6.02 5.54 9.22
CA GLU A 34 -6.97 6.05 10.21
C GLU A 34 -8.33 5.34 10.20
N VAL A 35 -8.71 4.73 9.06
CA VAL A 35 -10.04 4.14 8.88
C VAL A 35 -9.95 2.67 8.53
N VAL A 36 -9.28 2.32 7.43
CA VAL A 36 -9.38 0.96 6.88
C VAL A 36 -8.74 -0.08 7.81
N LEU A 37 -7.56 0.21 8.36
CA LEU A 37 -6.87 -0.73 9.26
C LEU A 37 -7.54 -0.83 10.63
N HIS A 38 -8.23 0.22 11.09
CA HIS A 38 -9.04 0.15 12.30
C HIS A 38 -10.26 -0.78 12.11
N GLU A 39 -10.87 -0.78 10.92
CA GLU A 39 -12.00 -1.66 10.60
C GLU A 39 -11.57 -3.10 10.27
N LYS A 40 -10.47 -3.26 9.52
CA LYS A 40 -9.95 -4.55 9.07
C LYS A 40 -8.42 -4.56 9.10
N PRO A 41 -7.80 -4.89 10.25
CA PRO A 41 -6.35 -4.88 10.42
C PRO A 41 -5.59 -5.80 9.45
N ASP A 42 -6.19 -6.93 9.07
CA ASP A 42 -5.57 -7.95 8.22
C ASP A 42 -5.99 -7.84 6.73
N ILE A 43 -6.40 -6.65 6.28
CA ILE A 43 -6.81 -6.45 4.88
C ILE A 43 -5.68 -6.79 3.91
N LYS A 44 -5.99 -7.54 2.86
CA LYS A 44 -5.02 -7.92 1.83
C LYS A 44 -4.87 -6.80 0.78
N PRO A 45 -3.70 -6.65 0.12
CA PRO A 45 -3.50 -5.65 -0.92
C PRO A 45 -4.56 -5.66 -2.04
N ASN A 46 -4.94 -6.85 -2.53
CA ASN A 46 -5.97 -6.98 -3.57
C ASN A 46 -7.35 -6.50 -3.10
N GLU A 47 -7.68 -6.75 -1.82
CA GLU A 47 -8.95 -6.32 -1.23
C GLU A 47 -8.97 -4.81 -1.04
N LEU A 48 -7.85 -4.23 -0.59
CA LEU A 48 -7.68 -2.80 -0.44
C LEU A 48 -7.80 -2.08 -1.80
N ALA A 49 -7.13 -2.62 -2.81
CA ALA A 49 -7.17 -2.10 -4.18
C ALA A 49 -8.61 -2.08 -4.73
N ALA A 50 -9.35 -3.18 -4.56
CA ALA A 50 -10.74 -3.26 -4.96
C ALA A 50 -11.65 -2.31 -4.16
N ARG A 51 -11.44 -2.21 -2.84
CA ARG A 51 -12.24 -1.36 -1.95
C ARG A 51 -12.11 0.12 -2.27
N LEU A 52 -10.90 0.59 -2.61
CA LEU A 52 -10.62 2.01 -2.82
C LEU A 52 -10.52 2.41 -4.30
N GLY A 53 -10.63 1.46 -5.23
CA GLY A 53 -10.48 1.73 -6.66
C GLY A 53 -9.07 2.22 -7.03
N MET A 54 -8.04 1.72 -6.32
CA MET A 54 -6.64 2.08 -6.54
C MET A 54 -5.87 0.95 -7.23
N PRO A 55 -4.73 1.24 -7.88
CA PRO A 55 -3.84 0.21 -8.41
C PRO A 55 -3.34 -0.74 -7.31
N LEU A 56 -3.15 -2.02 -7.65
CA LEU A 56 -2.59 -3.00 -6.71
C LEU A 56 -1.20 -2.58 -6.19
N GLY A 57 -0.40 -1.98 -7.06
CA GLY A 57 0.91 -1.44 -6.68
C GLY A 57 0.84 -0.40 -5.56
N GLU A 58 -0.14 0.51 -5.63
CA GLU A 58 -0.37 1.50 -4.59
C GLU A 58 -0.77 0.85 -3.27
N ALA A 59 -1.70 -0.11 -3.31
CA ALA A 59 -2.13 -0.85 -2.13
C ALA A 59 -0.98 -1.63 -1.46
N LEU A 60 -0.08 -2.23 -2.25
CA LEU A 60 1.10 -2.94 -1.75
C LEU A 60 2.04 -2.00 -0.99
N VAL A 61 2.35 -0.83 -1.56
CA VAL A 61 3.25 0.15 -0.96
C VAL A 61 2.64 0.74 0.30
N ILE A 62 1.36 1.12 0.29
CA ILE A 62 0.67 1.64 1.48
C ILE A 62 0.75 0.66 2.64
N LEU A 63 0.35 -0.61 2.44
CA LEU A 63 0.34 -1.61 3.50
C LEU A 63 1.75 -1.95 3.99
N TYR A 64 2.73 -1.99 3.09
CA TYR A 64 4.13 -2.16 3.45
C TYR A 64 4.63 -1.02 4.34
N GLU A 65 4.41 0.22 3.95
CA GLU A 65 4.91 1.37 4.70
C GLU A 65 4.23 1.54 6.05
N LEU A 66 2.92 1.30 6.13
CA LEU A 66 2.18 1.34 7.39
C LEU A 66 2.63 0.23 8.35
N LYS A 67 2.86 -0.99 7.86
CA LYS A 67 3.39 -2.10 8.66
C LYS A 67 4.80 -1.81 9.20
N ASN A 68 5.63 -1.11 8.43
CA ASN A 68 7.02 -0.79 8.79
C ASN A 68 7.20 0.62 9.38
N GLN A 69 6.12 1.35 9.65
CA GLN A 69 6.13 2.72 10.20
C GLN A 69 6.99 3.70 9.37
N ILE A 70 7.00 3.54 8.05
CA ILE A 70 7.67 4.44 7.13
C ILE A 70 6.75 5.65 6.90
N THR A 71 7.29 6.85 7.12
CA THR A 71 6.56 8.14 7.05
C THR A 71 6.06 8.41 5.64
#